data_AF-A0A7T5VE50-F1
#
_entry.id   AF-A0A7T5VE50-F1
#
_cell.length_a   1.000
_cell.length_b   1.000
_cell.length_c   1.000
_cell.angle_alpha   90.00
_cell.angle_beta   90.00
_cell.angle_gamma   90.00
#
_symmetry.space_group_name_H-M   'P 1'
#
loop_
_entity.id
_entity.type
_entity.pdbx_description
1 polymer ?
#
loop_
_entity_poly.entity_id
_entity_poly.type
_entity_poly.pdbx_seq_one_letter_code
_entity_poly.pdbx_strand_id
1 'polypeptide(L)'
;MRAVYTIPINEKLEIKLPEKQTISLTPNIDIKLYNDQNTGYLQRILLKISNLEMEAVAPYLKDLVDKSSSRKLEFITHELTVYLASVIFIQTSIEVFDHNKIDLEYPEVFPETPEEEEILARYPPMRSSSVVTEWSVGGSIESEKIKEYFANPVAVNYYAAAKKTDNLFLQYEQFYKVIEYFFDKQQSLQQHPSPFDERVARHAGAFNPEYTEDVIKNIREIRNRCVHPRAKRGPLSPGALDAYETIMDNLPKVEKLAKLLLEHPPNDCPNEEQPAGDL
;
A
#
# COMPACT_ATOMS: atom_id res chain seq x y z
N MET A 1 -17.12 -4.71 -18.14
CA MET A 1 -16.38 -5.98 -18.19
C MET A 1 -15.61 -6.14 -16.88
N ARG A 2 -15.25 -7.38 -16.53
CA ARG A 2 -14.53 -7.66 -15.29
C ARG A 2 -13.21 -8.37 -15.52
N ALA A 3 -12.15 -7.88 -14.89
CA ALA A 3 -10.86 -8.55 -14.82
C ALA A 3 -10.67 -9.20 -13.44
N VAL A 4 -10.15 -10.43 -13.42
CA VAL A 4 -9.82 -11.17 -12.20
C VAL A 4 -8.36 -11.57 -12.24
N TYR A 5 -7.59 -11.06 -11.28
CA TYR A 5 -6.20 -11.42 -11.07
C TYR A 5 -6.08 -12.42 -9.93
N THR A 6 -5.27 -13.44 -10.14
CA THR A 6 -4.81 -14.32 -9.06
C THR A 6 -3.45 -13.85 -8.60
N ILE A 7 -3.35 -13.35 -7.38
CA ILE A 7 -2.06 -12.95 -6.79
C ILE A 7 -1.46 -14.21 -6.16
N PRO A 8 -0.32 -14.71 -6.68
CA PRO A 8 0.38 -15.83 -6.08
C PRO A 8 0.89 -15.41 -4.70
N ILE A 9 0.71 -16.27 -3.73
CA ILE A 9 1.22 -16.10 -2.38
C ILE A 9 2.47 -16.95 -2.24
N ASN A 10 3.46 -16.47 -1.49
CA ASN A 10 4.58 -17.30 -1.08
C ASN A 10 4.00 -18.53 -0.36
N GLU A 11 4.14 -19.70 -0.99
CA GLU A 11 3.48 -20.98 -0.65
C GLU A 11 3.92 -21.59 0.70
N LYS A 12 4.52 -20.77 1.57
CA LYS A 12 5.19 -21.12 2.83
C LYS A 12 4.58 -20.43 4.05
N LEU A 13 3.36 -19.91 3.94
CA LEU A 13 2.79 -18.99 4.93
C LEU A 13 1.45 -19.48 5.48
N GLU A 14 1.38 -19.63 6.80
CA GLU A 14 0.16 -20.01 7.51
C GLU A 14 -0.51 -18.75 8.08
N ILE A 15 -1.28 -18.06 7.24
CA ILE A 15 -2.00 -16.87 7.67
C ILE A 15 -3.46 -17.22 7.91
N LYS A 16 -3.90 -17.15 9.16
CA LYS A 16 -5.31 -17.38 9.51
C LYS A 16 -6.17 -16.30 8.88
N LEU A 17 -7.18 -16.74 8.14
CA LEU A 17 -8.14 -15.83 7.52
C LEU A 17 -9.20 -15.37 8.53
N PRO A 18 -9.66 -14.12 8.38
CA PRO A 18 -10.84 -13.63 9.08
C PRO A 18 -12.11 -14.33 8.58
N GLU A 19 -13.19 -14.27 9.37
CA GLU A 19 -14.50 -14.82 9.00
C GLU A 19 -15.02 -14.23 7.69
N LYS A 20 -14.81 -12.93 7.48
CA LYS A 20 -15.16 -12.24 6.24
C LYS A 20 -14.01 -12.29 5.26
N GLN A 21 -14.12 -13.17 4.27
CA GLN A 21 -13.08 -13.41 3.27
C GLN A 21 -13.22 -12.56 2.01
N THR A 22 -14.34 -11.86 1.83
CA THR A 22 -14.56 -10.93 0.72
C THR A 22 -14.60 -9.49 1.23
N ILE A 23 -13.74 -8.64 0.66
CA ILE A 23 -13.52 -7.26 1.08
C ILE A 23 -13.76 -6.37 -0.14
N SER A 24 -14.80 -5.55 -0.12
CA SER A 24 -15.04 -4.54 -1.14
C SER A 24 -14.34 -3.24 -0.74
N LEU A 25 -13.30 -2.87 -1.48
CA LEU A 25 -12.54 -1.63 -1.28
C LEU A 25 -13.29 -0.43 -1.84
N THR A 26 -13.82 -0.59 -3.05
CA THR A 26 -14.69 0.37 -3.75
C THR A 26 -15.87 -0.39 -4.35
N PRO A 27 -16.88 0.28 -4.95
CA PRO A 27 -17.96 -0.42 -5.66
C PRO A 27 -17.48 -1.33 -6.79
N ASN A 28 -16.30 -1.07 -7.35
CA ASN A 28 -15.76 -1.77 -8.51
C ASN A 28 -14.61 -2.73 -8.16
N ILE A 29 -14.02 -2.62 -6.96
CA ILE A 29 -12.84 -3.40 -6.56
C ILE A 29 -13.16 -4.29 -5.36
N ASP A 30 -13.11 -5.59 -5.59
CA ASP A 30 -13.26 -6.62 -4.56
C ASP A 30 -11.97 -7.42 -4.39
N ILE A 31 -11.63 -7.74 -3.15
CA ILE A 31 -10.59 -8.68 -2.79
C ILE A 31 -11.24 -9.91 -2.18
N LYS A 32 -10.86 -11.10 -2.65
CA LYS A 32 -11.25 -12.37 -2.04
C LYS A 32 -10.03 -13.12 -1.55
N LEU A 33 -10.02 -13.42 -0.27
CA LEU A 33 -9.03 -14.25 0.39
C LEU A 33 -9.51 -15.71 0.33
N TYR A 34 -8.75 -16.61 -0.28
CA TYR A 34 -9.09 -18.03 -0.30
C TYR A 34 -8.22 -18.78 0.69
N ASN A 35 -8.85 -19.65 1.48
CA ASN A 35 -8.13 -20.59 2.31
C ASN A 35 -8.06 -21.99 1.71
N ASP A 36 -7.06 -22.72 2.15
CA ASP A 36 -7.09 -24.18 2.12
C ASP A 36 -8.21 -24.67 3.06
N GLN A 37 -9.11 -25.52 2.56
CA GLN A 37 -10.27 -25.99 3.30
C GLN A 37 -9.93 -26.89 4.50
N ASN A 38 -8.75 -27.51 4.49
CA ASN A 38 -8.28 -28.40 5.54
C ASN A 38 -7.52 -27.64 6.63
N THR A 39 -6.76 -26.60 6.27
CA THR A 39 -5.89 -25.88 7.21
C THR A 39 -6.44 -24.52 7.65
N GLY A 40 -7.36 -23.94 6.87
CA GLY A 40 -7.92 -22.60 7.12
C GLY A 40 -6.95 -21.46 6.82
N TYR A 41 -5.79 -21.75 6.22
CA TYR A 41 -4.76 -20.77 5.92
C TYR A 41 -4.90 -20.16 4.53
N LEU A 42 -4.50 -18.90 4.41
CA LEU A 42 -4.49 -18.15 3.17
C LEU A 42 -3.63 -18.84 2.09
N GLN A 43 -4.27 -19.24 0.99
CA GLN A 43 -3.64 -19.93 -0.14
C GLN A 43 -3.46 -19.00 -1.35
N ARG A 44 -4.47 -18.17 -1.64
CA ARG A 44 -4.43 -17.21 -2.76
C ARG A 44 -5.29 -16.00 -2.48
N ILE A 45 -4.94 -14.87 -3.11
CA ILE A 45 -5.75 -13.66 -3.12
C ILE A 45 -6.28 -13.47 -4.54
N LEU A 46 -7.59 -13.35 -4.69
CA LEU A 46 -8.18 -12.90 -5.95
C LEU A 46 -8.49 -11.41 -5.86
N LEU A 47 -7.96 -10.65 -6.80
CA LEU A 47 -8.29 -9.25 -7.00
C LEU A 47 -9.25 -9.13 -8.18
N LYS A 48 -10.42 -8.59 -7.92
CA LYS A 48 -11.50 -8.44 -8.90
C LYS A 48 -11.73 -6.95 -9.16
N ILE A 49 -11.62 -6.56 -10.42
CA ILE A 49 -11.88 -5.19 -10.89
C ILE A 49 -13.03 -5.26 -11.90
N SER A 50 -14.14 -4.61 -11.55
CA SER A 50 -15.44 -4.65 -12.23
C SER A 50 -15.70 -3.34 -12.97
N ASN A 51 -16.67 -3.31 -13.88
CA ASN A 51 -17.04 -2.13 -14.67
C ASN A 51 -15.89 -1.55 -15.50
N LEU A 52 -15.00 -2.41 -16.04
CA LEU A 52 -13.95 -1.99 -16.94
C LEU A 52 -14.50 -1.73 -18.34
N GLU A 53 -14.11 -0.60 -18.92
CA GLU A 53 -14.30 -0.31 -20.34
C GLU A 53 -13.54 -1.31 -21.22
N MET A 54 -14.10 -1.63 -22.38
CA MET A 54 -13.51 -2.57 -23.33
C MET A 54 -12.08 -2.15 -23.75
N GLU A 55 -11.80 -0.85 -23.88
CA GLU A 55 -10.45 -0.34 -24.18
C GLU A 55 -9.39 -0.71 -23.13
N ALA A 56 -9.78 -0.83 -21.86
CA ALA A 56 -8.88 -1.22 -20.77
C ALA A 56 -8.56 -2.72 -20.77
N VAL A 57 -9.41 -3.54 -21.41
CA VAL A 57 -9.28 -4.99 -21.44
C VAL A 57 -8.84 -5.53 -22.81
N ALA A 58 -8.96 -4.70 -23.86
CA ALA A 58 -8.58 -5.01 -25.24
C ALA A 58 -7.17 -5.60 -25.41
N PRO A 59 -6.12 -5.09 -24.74
CA PRO A 59 -4.77 -5.64 -24.90
C PRO A 59 -4.62 -7.10 -24.46
N TYR A 60 -5.58 -7.62 -23.67
CA TYR A 60 -5.57 -8.97 -23.12
C TYR A 60 -6.48 -9.95 -23.89
N LEU A 61 -7.23 -9.45 -24.88
CA LEU A 61 -8.02 -10.25 -25.83
C LEU A 61 -7.20 -10.33 -27.13
N LYS A 62 -6.71 -11.53 -27.49
CA LYS A 62 -5.73 -11.75 -28.58
C LYS A 62 -5.99 -10.96 -29.89
N ASP A 63 -4.89 -10.52 -30.52
CA ASP A 63 -4.72 -9.99 -31.89
C ASP A 63 -5.17 -8.55 -32.21
N LEU A 64 -5.45 -7.70 -31.22
CA LEU A 64 -5.71 -6.29 -31.48
C LEU A 64 -4.74 -5.35 -30.76
N VAL A 65 -3.87 -4.77 -31.59
CA VAL A 65 -3.34 -3.41 -31.45
C VAL A 65 -2.19 -3.21 -30.46
N ASP A 66 -1.31 -2.31 -30.88
CA ASP A 66 -0.12 -1.78 -30.23
C ASP A 66 -0.13 -1.90 -28.69
N LYS A 67 0.94 -2.49 -28.13
CA LYS A 67 1.20 -2.65 -26.67
C LYS A 67 1.26 -1.31 -25.90
N SER A 68 1.05 -0.19 -26.59
CA SER A 68 0.95 1.16 -26.04
C SER A 68 -0.48 1.54 -25.61
N SER A 69 -1.48 0.71 -25.87
CA SER A 69 -2.87 0.98 -25.52
C SER A 69 -3.14 0.60 -24.06
N SER A 70 -3.27 1.61 -23.19
CA SER A 70 -3.78 1.52 -21.81
C SER A 70 -3.09 0.52 -20.86
N ARG A 71 -1.89 0.87 -20.35
CA ARG A 71 -1.32 0.23 -19.13
C ARG A 71 -2.07 0.59 -17.84
N LYS A 72 -3.26 1.19 -17.95
CA LYS A 72 -4.04 1.71 -16.81
C LYS A 72 -4.44 0.56 -15.88
N LEU A 73 -4.84 -0.59 -16.45
CA LEU A 73 -5.20 -1.77 -15.66
C LEU A 73 -3.97 -2.38 -14.95
N GLU A 74 -2.81 -2.45 -15.61
CA GLU A 74 -1.56 -2.93 -15.00
C GLU A 74 -1.13 -2.04 -13.83
N PHE A 75 -1.23 -0.72 -14.02
CA PHE A 75 -0.88 0.26 -12.99
C PHE A 75 -1.78 0.12 -11.75
N ILE A 76 -3.11 0.11 -11.95
CA ILE A 76 -4.07 -0.08 -10.86
C ILE A 76 -3.83 -1.42 -10.14
N THR A 77 -3.62 -2.49 -10.90
CA THR A 77 -3.39 -3.82 -10.33
C THR A 77 -2.10 -3.87 -9.53
N HIS A 78 -1.04 -3.24 -10.03
CA HIS A 78 0.24 -3.12 -9.34
C HIS A 78 0.08 -2.35 -8.02
N GLU A 79 -0.54 -1.17 -8.04
CA GLU A 79 -0.77 -0.35 -6.83
C GLU A 79 -1.57 -1.10 -5.77
N LEU A 80 -2.66 -1.77 -6.18
CA LEU A 80 -3.50 -2.58 -5.29
C LEU A 80 -2.72 -3.75 -4.69
N THR A 81 -1.85 -4.37 -5.48
CA THR A 81 -1.03 -5.49 -5.03
C THR A 81 0.04 -5.05 -4.03
N VAL A 82 0.73 -3.93 -4.31
CA VAL A 82 1.68 -3.32 -3.36
C VAL A 82 0.98 -2.96 -2.05
N TYR A 83 -0.18 -2.31 -2.14
CA TYR A 83 -1.01 -1.99 -0.99
C TYR A 83 -1.35 -3.23 -0.16
N LEU A 84 -1.82 -4.30 -0.80
CA LEU A 84 -2.17 -5.54 -0.12
C LEU A 84 -0.97 -6.19 0.57
N ALA A 85 0.18 -6.23 -0.09
CA ALA A 85 1.43 -6.70 0.51
C ALA A 85 1.78 -5.91 1.76
N SER A 86 1.67 -4.58 1.68
CA SER A 86 1.98 -3.66 2.78
C SER A 86 1.05 -3.87 3.97
N VAL A 87 -0.26 -3.95 3.74
CA VAL A 87 -1.23 -4.14 4.83
C VAL A 87 -1.04 -5.48 5.51
N ILE A 88 -0.90 -6.57 4.74
CA ILE A 88 -0.72 -7.88 5.36
C ILE A 88 0.59 -7.92 6.14
N PHE A 89 1.67 -7.33 5.61
CA PHE A 89 2.94 -7.23 6.31
C PHE A 89 2.82 -6.42 7.61
N ILE A 90 2.09 -5.29 7.62
CA ILE A 90 1.87 -4.49 8.83
C ILE A 90 1.16 -5.32 9.92
N GLN A 91 0.19 -6.14 9.53
CA GLN A 91 -0.60 -6.94 10.47
C GLN A 91 0.15 -8.19 10.97
N THR A 92 0.90 -8.84 10.08
CA THR A 92 1.48 -10.17 10.35
C THR A 92 2.98 -10.15 10.59
N SER A 93 3.67 -9.08 10.20
CA SER A 93 5.13 -9.01 10.03
C SER A 93 5.70 -10.07 9.07
N ILE A 94 4.85 -10.62 8.19
CA ILE A 94 5.19 -11.66 7.23
C ILE A 94 5.06 -11.08 5.81
N GLU A 95 6.12 -11.25 5.01
CA GLU A 95 6.08 -10.86 3.61
C GLU A 95 5.39 -11.93 2.76
N VAL A 96 4.14 -11.63 2.38
CA VAL A 96 3.25 -12.61 1.75
C VAL A 96 3.58 -12.88 0.29
N PHE A 97 4.10 -11.88 -0.39
CA PHE A 97 4.55 -11.98 -1.77
C PHE A 97 5.52 -10.83 -2.07
N ASP A 98 6.48 -11.08 -2.95
CA ASP A 98 7.39 -10.04 -3.44
C ASP A 98 6.73 -9.30 -4.59
N HIS A 99 6.11 -8.16 -4.31
CA HIS A 99 5.44 -7.32 -5.30
C HIS A 99 6.31 -6.89 -6.49
N ASN A 100 7.65 -6.94 -6.38
CA ASN A 100 8.57 -6.64 -7.48
C ASN A 100 8.81 -7.84 -8.41
N LYS A 101 8.43 -9.04 -7.97
CA LYS A 101 8.55 -10.31 -8.71
C LYS A 101 7.19 -10.92 -9.07
N ILE A 102 6.11 -10.17 -8.88
CA ILE A 102 4.81 -10.61 -9.36
C ILE A 102 4.78 -10.37 -10.85
N ASP A 103 5.18 -11.39 -11.60
CA ASP A 103 4.67 -11.58 -12.95
C ASP A 103 3.18 -11.85 -12.79
N LEU A 104 2.36 -10.78 -12.82
CA LEU A 104 0.92 -10.93 -12.83
C LEU A 104 0.58 -11.75 -14.08
N GLU A 105 0.11 -12.97 -13.88
CA GLU A 105 -0.50 -13.74 -14.96
C GLU A 105 -1.61 -12.88 -15.60
N TYR A 106 -1.85 -13.11 -16.89
CA TYR A 106 -2.92 -12.42 -17.62
C TYR A 106 -4.24 -12.52 -16.85
N PRO A 107 -4.98 -11.39 -16.68
CA PRO A 107 -6.24 -11.45 -15.95
C PRO A 107 -7.22 -12.36 -16.68
N GLU A 108 -8.01 -13.10 -15.92
CA GLU A 108 -9.20 -13.73 -16.46
C GLU A 108 -10.28 -12.66 -16.68
N VAL A 109 -10.75 -12.53 -17.92
CA VAL A 109 -11.74 -11.53 -18.32
C VAL A 109 -13.13 -12.16 -18.40
N PHE A 110 -14.12 -11.52 -17.79
CA PHE A 110 -15.51 -11.97 -17.77
C PHE A 110 -16.46 -10.86 -18.22
N PRO A 111 -17.53 -11.19 -18.97
CA PRO A 111 -18.57 -10.23 -19.29
C PRO A 111 -19.42 -9.92 -18.05
N GLU A 112 -19.94 -8.70 -18.00
CA GLU A 112 -20.90 -8.22 -17.00
C GLU A 112 -22.26 -7.90 -17.64
N THR A 113 -22.30 -7.69 -18.97
CA THR A 113 -23.55 -7.49 -19.73
C THR A 113 -23.69 -8.51 -20.88
N PRO A 114 -24.91 -8.74 -21.40
CA PRO A 114 -25.13 -9.59 -22.57
C PRO A 114 -24.35 -9.12 -23.81
N GLU A 115 -24.22 -7.80 -24.01
CA GLU A 115 -23.46 -7.24 -25.13
C GLU A 115 -21.96 -7.57 -25.01
N GLU A 116 -21.40 -7.54 -23.80
CA GLU A 116 -20.02 -7.94 -23.54
C GLU A 116 -19.79 -9.44 -23.77
N GLU A 117 -20.80 -10.27 -23.48
CA GLU A 117 -20.77 -11.71 -23.73
C GLU A 117 -20.67 -12.02 -25.22
N GLU A 118 -21.42 -11.30 -26.07
CA GLU A 118 -21.31 -11.42 -27.53
C GLU A 118 -19.94 -10.98 -28.07
N ILE A 119 -19.32 -9.98 -27.43
CA ILE A 119 -17.97 -9.52 -27.77
C ILE A 119 -16.94 -10.57 -27.38
N LEU A 120 -16.99 -11.07 -26.14
CA LEU A 120 -16.03 -12.05 -25.61
C LEU A 120 -16.18 -13.44 -26.24
N ALA A 121 -17.38 -13.83 -26.68
CA ALA A 121 -17.59 -15.09 -27.40
C ALA A 121 -16.75 -15.20 -28.70
N ARG A 122 -16.26 -14.07 -29.23
CA ARG A 122 -15.38 -14.03 -30.42
C ARG A 122 -13.91 -14.34 -30.09
N TYR A 123 -13.55 -14.43 -28.82
CA TYR A 123 -12.17 -14.60 -28.35
C TYR A 123 -12.05 -15.79 -27.39
N PRO A 124 -11.12 -16.74 -27.61
CA PRO A 124 -10.96 -17.88 -26.72
C PRO A 124 -10.33 -17.45 -25.37
N PRO A 125 -10.82 -18.00 -24.23
CA PRO A 125 -10.28 -17.67 -22.90
C PRO A 125 -8.87 -18.24 -22.71
N MET A 126 -7.98 -17.45 -22.10
CA MET A 126 -6.62 -17.86 -21.72
C MET A 126 -6.61 -18.22 -20.23
N ARG A 127 -6.00 -19.35 -19.86
CA ARG A 127 -5.89 -19.84 -18.47
C ARG A 127 -4.48 -20.32 -18.19
N SER A 128 -3.95 -20.01 -17.01
CA SER A 128 -2.69 -20.56 -16.47
C SER A 128 -2.88 -21.07 -15.04
N SER A 129 -2.04 -22.00 -14.61
CA SER A 129 -2.07 -22.60 -13.27
C SER A 129 -0.67 -22.98 -12.79
N SER A 130 -0.44 -22.91 -11.48
CA SER A 130 0.79 -23.33 -10.80
C SER A 130 0.48 -24.07 -9.49
N VAL A 131 1.41 -24.95 -9.06
CA VAL A 131 1.30 -25.86 -7.90
C VAL A 131 2.68 -26.08 -7.26
N VAL A 132 2.91 -25.80 -5.96
CA VAL A 132 4.06 -26.32 -5.17
C VAL A 132 3.75 -26.43 -3.65
N THR A 133 4.65 -27.09 -2.90
CA THR A 133 4.59 -27.67 -1.52
C THR A 133 5.60 -27.06 -0.50
N GLU A 134 5.50 -27.47 0.79
CA GLU A 134 5.49 -26.65 2.04
C GLU A 134 6.77 -26.59 2.94
N TRP A 135 6.80 -25.58 3.85
CA TRP A 135 7.19 -25.54 5.30
C TRP A 135 6.82 -24.13 5.87
N SER A 136 6.38 -23.95 7.14
CA SER A 136 5.54 -22.80 7.59
C SER A 136 5.99 -21.90 8.77
N VAL A 137 5.52 -20.63 8.78
CA VAL A 137 5.55 -19.61 9.87
C VAL A 137 4.17 -18.92 9.98
N GLY A 138 3.65 -18.63 11.18
CA GLY A 138 2.24 -18.25 11.42
C GLY A 138 1.92 -16.77 11.74
N GLY A 139 0.74 -16.28 11.31
CA GLY A 139 0.17 -14.94 11.60
C GLY A 139 -1.36 -14.84 11.39
N SER A 140 -1.99 -13.67 11.63
CA SER A 140 -3.44 -13.45 11.45
C SER A 140 -3.79 -12.13 10.74
N ILE A 141 -4.84 -12.12 9.90
CA ILE A 141 -5.35 -10.94 9.18
C ILE A 141 -6.73 -10.52 9.71
N GLU A 142 -6.95 -9.22 9.88
CA GLU A 142 -8.24 -8.58 10.08
C GLU A 142 -8.69 -7.89 8.76
N SER A 143 -9.86 -8.27 8.25
CA SER A 143 -10.39 -7.76 6.97
C SER A 143 -10.77 -6.28 7.03
N GLU A 144 -11.19 -5.82 8.20
CA GLU A 144 -11.63 -4.45 8.45
C GLU A 144 -10.46 -3.47 8.28
N LYS A 145 -9.27 -3.84 8.77
CA LYS A 145 -8.05 -3.05 8.61
C LYS A 145 -7.60 -2.93 7.16
N ILE A 146 -7.85 -3.94 6.32
CA ILE A 146 -7.60 -3.87 4.87
C ILE A 146 -8.49 -2.81 4.21
N LYS A 147 -9.70 -2.58 4.72
CA LYS A 147 -10.55 -1.52 4.20
C LYS A 147 -10.19 -0.15 4.77
N GLU A 148 -9.93 -0.08 6.07
CA GLU A 148 -9.60 1.17 6.77
C GLU A 148 -8.35 1.85 6.19
N TYR A 149 -7.28 1.08 5.98
CA TYR A 149 -6.03 1.59 5.42
C TYR A 149 -6.11 1.99 3.94
N PHE A 150 -7.17 1.59 3.22
CA PHE A 150 -7.29 1.86 1.79
C PHE A 150 -7.59 3.33 1.51
N ALA A 151 -8.01 4.10 2.52
CA ALA A 151 -8.14 5.54 2.39
C ALA A 151 -6.79 6.25 2.18
N ASN A 152 -5.67 5.64 2.61
CA ASN A 152 -4.34 6.25 2.56
C ASN A 152 -3.26 5.24 2.11
N PRO A 153 -3.38 4.64 0.91
CA PRO A 153 -2.57 3.48 0.51
C PRO A 153 -1.08 3.84 0.40
N VAL A 154 -0.76 5.07 -0.01
CA VAL A 154 0.62 5.55 -0.11
C VAL A 154 1.28 5.68 1.26
N ALA A 155 0.58 6.22 2.26
CA ALA A 155 1.09 6.32 3.64
C ALA A 155 1.36 4.93 4.24
N VAL A 156 0.46 3.98 3.97
CA VAL A 156 0.58 2.57 4.38
C VAL A 156 1.80 1.92 3.74
N ASN A 157 2.04 2.18 2.46
CA ASN A 157 3.22 1.68 1.74
C ASN A 157 4.52 2.25 2.33
N TYR A 158 4.59 3.54 2.65
CA TYR A 158 5.76 4.12 3.32
C TYR A 158 6.01 3.50 4.69
N TYR A 159 4.95 3.31 5.49
CA TYR A 159 5.07 2.67 6.79
C TYR A 159 5.54 1.22 6.68
N ALA A 160 4.98 0.42 5.77
CA ALA A 160 5.42 -0.94 5.54
C ALA A 160 6.88 -0.99 5.04
N ALA A 161 7.26 -0.12 4.11
CA ALA A 161 8.63 -0.02 3.61
C ALA A 161 9.63 0.32 4.74
N ALA A 162 9.25 1.22 5.66
CA ALA A 162 10.03 1.50 6.85
C ALA A 162 10.21 0.24 7.70
N LYS A 163 9.16 -0.53 7.96
CA LYS A 163 9.24 -1.76 8.77
C LYS A 163 10.06 -2.89 8.11
N LYS A 164 10.22 -2.88 6.78
CA LYS A 164 10.98 -3.88 6.02
C LYS A 164 12.47 -3.59 5.89
N THR A 165 12.89 -2.32 5.94
CA THR A 165 14.30 -1.95 5.71
C THR A 165 15.14 -2.14 6.97
N ASP A 166 16.29 -2.79 6.87
CA ASP A 166 17.25 -2.91 7.99
C ASP A 166 18.10 -1.65 8.20
N ASN A 167 18.17 -0.78 7.19
CA ASN A 167 18.93 0.47 7.29
C ASN A 167 18.15 1.50 8.11
N LEU A 168 18.65 1.84 9.32
CA LEU A 168 17.99 2.77 10.26
C LEU A 168 17.72 4.17 9.68
N PHE A 169 18.61 4.69 8.84
CA PHE A 169 18.44 6.01 8.23
C PHE A 169 17.30 6.01 7.22
N LEU A 170 17.24 4.96 6.40
CA LEU A 170 16.14 4.75 5.47
C LEU A 170 14.84 4.45 6.23
N GLN A 171 14.90 3.67 7.31
CA GLN A 171 13.77 3.42 8.20
C GLN A 171 13.17 4.75 8.70
N TYR A 172 14.02 5.63 9.22
CA TYR A 172 13.63 6.95 9.70
C TYR A 172 13.01 7.82 8.59
N GLU A 173 13.64 7.85 7.42
CA GLU A 173 13.13 8.59 6.26
C GLU A 173 11.74 8.11 5.83
N GLN A 174 11.55 6.78 5.75
CA GLN A 174 10.29 6.19 5.31
C GLN A 174 9.17 6.43 6.32
N PHE A 175 9.43 6.35 7.64
CA PHE A 175 8.46 6.76 8.63
C PHE A 175 8.12 8.25 8.52
N TYR A 176 9.12 9.11 8.27
CA TYR A 176 8.87 10.55 8.10
C TYR A 176 8.01 10.86 6.87
N LYS A 177 8.15 10.10 5.78
CA LYS A 177 7.31 10.26 4.57
C LYS A 177 5.81 10.03 4.84
N VAL A 178 5.46 9.25 5.86
CA VAL A 178 4.06 9.14 6.32
C VAL A 178 3.56 10.51 6.81
N ILE A 179 4.37 11.23 7.57
CA ILE A 179 4.05 12.58 8.07
C ILE A 179 3.94 13.57 6.90
N GLU A 180 4.88 13.52 5.96
CA GLU A 180 4.84 14.36 4.75
C GLU A 180 3.60 14.07 3.90
N TYR A 181 3.19 12.81 3.76
CA TYR A 181 1.99 12.45 3.03
C TYR A 181 0.75 13.17 3.56
N PHE A 182 0.57 13.18 4.89
CA PHE A 182 -0.60 13.79 5.53
C PHE A 182 -0.57 15.33 5.59
N PHE A 183 0.62 15.94 5.69
CA PHE A 183 0.73 17.38 5.97
C PHE A 183 1.43 18.22 4.88
N ASP A 184 2.19 17.60 3.98
CA ASP A 184 2.97 18.28 2.92
C ASP A 184 2.18 18.40 1.61
N LYS A 185 1.33 17.40 1.29
CA LYS A 185 0.40 17.49 0.14
C LYS A 185 -0.63 18.63 0.24
N GLN A 186 -0.86 19.15 1.45
CA GLN A 186 -1.75 20.29 1.68
C GLN A 186 -1.15 21.66 1.30
N GLN A 187 0.07 21.73 0.75
CA GLN A 187 0.73 23.02 0.45
C GLN A 187 0.59 23.51 -1.01
N SER A 188 -0.16 22.82 -1.89
CA SER A 188 -0.44 23.34 -3.24
C SER A 188 -1.71 24.19 -3.34
N LEU A 189 -2.58 24.17 -2.33
CA LEU A 189 -3.81 24.97 -2.31
C LEU A 189 -3.82 25.83 -1.05
N GLN A 190 -3.24 27.03 -1.20
CA GLN A 190 -3.63 28.29 -0.55
C GLN A 190 -4.65 28.13 0.60
N GLN A 191 -4.24 28.32 1.88
CA GLN A 191 -5.02 28.96 2.97
C GLN A 191 -4.68 28.57 4.42
N HIS A 192 -3.65 27.75 4.72
CA HIS A 192 -3.27 27.56 6.14
C HIS A 192 -2.12 28.48 6.58
N PRO A 193 -2.36 29.44 7.49
CA PRO A 193 -1.35 30.42 7.94
C PRO A 193 -0.35 29.87 8.97
N SER A 194 -0.52 28.61 9.41
CA SER A 194 0.25 28.00 10.50
C SER A 194 1.43 27.17 9.94
N PRO A 195 2.65 27.30 10.49
CA PRO A 195 3.83 26.53 10.06
C PRO A 195 3.58 25.01 10.12
N PHE A 196 4.27 24.26 9.24
CA PHE A 196 4.16 22.79 9.17
C PHE A 196 4.24 22.11 10.54
N ASP A 197 5.24 22.46 11.36
CA ASP A 197 5.49 21.84 12.67
C ASP A 197 4.31 22.02 13.63
N GLU A 198 3.70 23.21 13.65
CA GLU A 198 2.56 23.54 14.51
C GLU A 198 1.32 22.72 14.13
N ARG A 199 1.07 22.53 12.82
CA ARG A 199 -0.08 21.74 12.35
C ARG A 199 0.05 20.27 12.75
N VAL A 200 1.23 19.69 12.53
CA VAL A 200 1.50 18.30 12.92
C VAL A 200 1.39 18.14 14.44
N ALA A 201 1.98 19.06 15.21
CA ALA A 201 1.94 19.03 16.67
C ALA A 201 0.52 19.21 17.22
N ARG A 202 -0.28 20.11 16.63
CA ARG A 202 -1.68 20.30 17.04
C ARG A 202 -2.51 19.04 16.84
N HIS A 203 -2.35 18.38 15.70
CA HIS A 203 -3.07 17.14 15.40
C HIS A 203 -2.59 15.98 16.27
N ALA A 204 -1.28 15.69 16.26
CA ALA A 204 -0.71 14.58 17.02
C ALA A 204 -0.84 14.77 18.54
N GLY A 205 -0.71 16.01 19.02
CA GLY A 205 -0.83 16.40 20.42
C GLY A 205 -2.23 16.16 21.00
N ALA A 206 -3.28 16.16 20.18
CA ALA A 206 -4.64 15.81 20.60
C ALA A 206 -4.78 14.34 21.03
N PHE A 207 -3.93 13.46 20.49
CA PHE A 207 -3.93 12.03 20.78
C PHE A 207 -2.76 11.61 21.69
N ASN A 208 -1.61 12.27 21.58
CA ASN A 208 -0.45 12.08 22.44
C ASN A 208 0.26 13.41 22.74
N PRO A 209 0.11 13.97 23.96
CA PRO A 209 0.69 15.25 24.36
C PRO A 209 2.22 15.35 24.27
N GLU A 210 2.93 14.23 24.14
CA GLU A 210 4.38 14.19 23.91
C GLU A 210 4.79 14.90 22.61
N TYR A 211 3.91 14.95 21.61
CA TYR A 211 4.20 15.57 20.31
C TYR A 211 3.97 17.07 20.33
N THR A 212 4.90 17.80 20.95
CA THR A 212 4.95 19.26 20.92
C THR A 212 5.58 19.76 19.62
N GLU A 213 5.41 21.06 19.31
CA GLU A 213 6.03 21.69 18.14
C GLU A 213 7.56 21.50 18.10
N ASP A 214 8.23 21.61 19.26
CA ASP A 214 9.67 21.37 19.37
C ASP A 214 10.06 19.93 19.04
N VAL A 215 9.25 18.95 19.44
CA VAL A 215 9.48 17.54 19.12
C VAL A 215 9.33 17.31 17.61
N ILE A 216 8.28 17.84 16.99
CA ILE A 216 8.08 17.73 15.54
C ILE A 216 9.21 18.41 14.77
N LYS A 217 9.61 19.61 15.19
CA LYS A 217 10.73 20.33 14.61
C LYS A 217 12.03 19.54 14.70
N ASN A 218 12.32 18.91 15.85
CA ASN A 218 13.49 18.07 16.00
C ASN A 218 13.45 16.86 15.05
N ILE A 219 12.30 16.18 14.93
CA ILE A 219 12.11 15.06 13.99
C ILE A 219 12.39 15.52 12.54
N ARG A 220 11.84 16.68 12.15
CA ARG A 220 12.06 17.28 10.82
C ARG A 220 13.53 17.63 10.58
N GLU A 221 14.19 18.23 11.56
CA GLU A 221 15.62 18.58 11.47
C GLU A 221 16.50 17.34 11.31
N ILE A 222 16.19 16.23 12.01
CA ILE A 222 16.88 14.95 11.84
C ILE A 222 16.67 14.40 10.42
N ARG A 223 15.42 14.34 9.94
CA ARG A 223 15.13 13.90 8.56
C ARG A 223 15.87 14.74 7.52
N ASN A 224 15.89 16.06 7.68
CA ASN A 224 16.61 16.95 6.77
C ASN A 224 18.11 16.59 6.73
N ARG A 225 18.71 16.25 7.87
CA ARG A 225 20.12 15.84 7.92
C ARG A 225 20.38 14.44 7.35
N CYS A 226 19.41 13.53 7.36
CA CYS A 226 19.52 12.23 6.70
C CYS A 226 19.54 12.35 5.17
N VAL A 227 18.70 13.23 4.62
CA VAL A 227 18.47 13.32 3.16
C VAL A 227 19.39 14.33 2.47
N HIS A 228 19.78 15.42 3.14
CA HIS A 228 20.50 16.51 2.50
C HIS A 228 21.99 16.57 2.87
N PRO A 229 22.91 16.34 1.91
CA PRO A 229 24.36 16.43 2.14
C PRO A 229 24.84 17.81 2.65
N ARG A 230 24.04 18.86 2.43
CA ARG A 230 24.33 20.25 2.83
C ARG A 230 23.39 20.78 3.90
N ALA A 231 22.81 19.90 4.73
CA ALA A 231 21.97 20.33 5.84
C ALA A 231 22.70 21.33 6.75
N LYS A 232 21.98 22.34 7.27
CA LYS A 232 22.57 23.47 8.02
C LYS A 232 23.41 23.04 9.23
N ARG A 233 23.08 21.91 9.86
CA ARG A 233 23.82 21.32 11.00
C ARG A 233 24.70 20.12 10.59
N GLY A 234 25.03 20.00 9.31
CA GLY A 234 25.76 18.87 8.74
C GLY A 234 24.88 17.63 8.52
N PRO A 235 25.21 16.80 7.51
CA PRO A 235 24.50 15.55 7.25
C PRO A 235 24.75 14.54 8.37
N LEU A 236 23.77 13.68 8.62
CA LEU A 236 23.93 12.50 9.47
C LEU A 236 24.49 11.37 8.59
N SER A 237 25.78 11.06 8.76
CA SER A 237 26.45 10.01 7.98
C SER A 237 26.30 8.65 8.65
N PRO A 238 25.95 7.58 7.90
CA PRO A 238 25.93 6.22 8.44
C PRO A 238 27.27 5.73 9.01
N GLY A 239 28.37 6.35 8.60
CA GLY A 239 29.71 6.03 9.11
C GLY A 239 30.06 6.70 10.45
N ALA A 240 29.20 7.56 11.00
CA ALA A 240 29.44 8.28 12.24
C ALA A 240 28.58 7.72 13.39
N LEU A 241 29.22 7.40 14.52
CA LEU A 241 28.55 6.74 15.66
C LEU A 241 27.49 7.65 16.30
N ASP A 242 27.80 8.93 16.47
CA ASP A 242 26.87 9.94 16.99
C ASP A 242 25.62 10.08 16.13
N ALA A 243 25.77 9.97 14.82
CA ALA A 243 24.66 9.99 13.88
C ALA A 243 23.79 8.73 14.03
N TYR A 244 24.41 7.56 14.19
CA TYR A 244 23.70 6.31 14.44
C TYR A 244 22.90 6.34 15.75
N GLU A 245 23.52 6.78 16.84
CA GLU A 245 22.86 6.94 18.15
C GLU A 245 21.68 7.92 18.07
N THR A 246 21.89 9.07 17.42
CA THR A 246 20.82 10.07 17.21
C THR A 246 19.61 9.47 16.51
N ILE A 247 19.82 8.66 15.46
CA ILE A 247 18.73 8.02 14.73
C ILE A 247 18.05 6.96 15.60
N MET A 248 18.84 6.09 16.24
CA MET A 248 18.32 5.02 17.09
C MET A 248 17.43 5.57 18.22
N ASP A 249 17.81 6.68 18.85
CA ASP A 249 17.06 7.32 19.94
C ASP A 249 15.74 7.97 19.47
N ASN A 250 15.69 8.44 18.21
CA ASN A 250 14.53 9.15 17.67
C ASN A 250 13.63 8.27 16.81
N LEU A 251 14.10 7.10 16.39
CA LEU A 251 13.37 6.18 15.52
C LEU A 251 12.04 5.70 16.15
N PRO A 252 11.98 5.31 17.45
CA PRO A 252 10.70 4.95 18.07
C PRO A 252 9.68 6.09 18.08
N LYS A 253 10.15 7.35 18.17
CA LYS A 253 9.27 8.53 18.19
C LYS A 253 8.66 8.78 16.81
N VAL A 254 9.44 8.71 15.74
CA VAL A 254 8.92 8.89 14.38
C VAL A 254 8.05 7.70 13.96
N GLU A 255 8.37 6.47 14.37
CA GLU A 255 7.53 5.29 14.14
C GLU A 255 6.17 5.43 14.83
N LYS A 256 6.17 5.77 16.14
CA LYS A 256 4.95 5.97 16.91
C LYS A 256 4.10 7.11 16.34
N LEU A 257 4.72 8.18 15.84
CA LEU A 257 4.02 9.28 15.19
C LEU A 257 3.40 8.84 13.86
N ALA A 258 4.16 8.15 13.01
CA ALA A 258 3.66 7.63 11.74
C ALA A 258 2.48 6.67 11.94
N LYS A 259 2.58 5.78 12.93
CA LYS A 259 1.49 4.87 13.30
C LYS A 259 0.25 5.62 13.78
N LEU A 260 0.41 6.61 14.65
CA LEU A 260 -0.68 7.46 15.14
C LEU A 260 -1.40 8.15 13.98
N LEU A 261 -0.67 8.65 12.98
CA LEU A 261 -1.28 9.29 11.80
C LEU A 261 -2.02 8.33 10.88
N LEU A 262 -1.62 7.05 10.82
CA LEU A 262 -2.37 6.02 10.10
C LEU A 262 -3.68 5.66 10.83
N GLU A 263 -3.66 5.61 12.16
CA GLU A 263 -4.84 5.30 13.00
C GLU A 263 -5.79 6.50 13.10
N HIS A 264 -5.24 7.71 13.05
CA HIS A 264 -5.97 8.97 13.20
C HIS A 264 -5.53 9.96 12.11
N PRO A 265 -5.90 9.75 10.84
CA PRO A 265 -5.54 10.68 9.77
C PRO A 265 -6.22 12.05 9.98
N PRO A 266 -5.59 13.17 9.59
CA PRO A 266 -6.21 14.50 9.69
C PRO A 266 -7.44 14.59 8.79
N ASN A 267 -8.49 15.27 9.27
CA ASN A 267 -9.79 15.39 8.57
C ASN A 267 -9.70 16.05 7.18
N ASP A 268 -8.66 16.86 6.96
CA ASP A 268 -8.44 17.61 5.71
C ASP A 268 -7.45 16.88 4.78
N CYS A 269 -7.16 15.60 5.04
CA CYS A 269 -6.33 14.82 4.14
C CYS A 269 -7.03 14.80 2.77
N PRO A 270 -6.36 15.17 1.67
CA PRO A 270 -6.95 14.94 0.36
C PRO A 270 -7.24 13.45 0.32
N ASN A 271 -8.51 13.07 0.22
CA ASN A 271 -8.82 11.85 -0.48
C ASN A 271 -8.14 12.07 -1.82
N GLU A 272 -6.98 11.42 -2.06
CA GLU A 272 -6.55 11.20 -3.43
C GLU A 272 -7.83 10.79 -4.14
N GLU A 273 -8.21 11.51 -5.19
CA GLU A 273 -9.33 11.10 -6.04
C GLU A 273 -9.17 9.59 -6.17
N GLN A 274 -10.09 8.83 -5.53
CA GLN A 274 -10.09 7.37 -5.61
C GLN A 274 -9.81 7.09 -7.08
N PRO A 275 -8.76 6.33 -7.43
CA PRO A 275 -8.16 6.32 -8.77
C PRO A 275 -9.26 6.50 -9.80
N ALA A 276 -9.36 7.74 -10.31
CA ALA A 276 -10.58 8.38 -10.82
C ALA A 276 -11.83 7.49 -10.80
N GLY A 277 -12.81 7.87 -9.96
CA GLY A 277 -14.21 7.70 -10.29
C GLY A 277 -14.46 8.28 -11.69
N ASP A 278 -14.37 7.37 -12.65
CA ASP A 278 -14.89 7.31 -14.02
C ASP A 278 -14.05 6.21 -14.69
N LEU A 279 -14.42 4.97 -14.32
CA LEU A 279 -14.35 3.81 -15.21
C LEU A 279 -15.65 3.77 -16.01
#